data_AF-A0A5U8XK25-F1
#
_entry.id   AF-A0A5U8XK25-F1
#
_cell.length_a   1.000
_cell.length_b   1.000
_cell.length_c   1.000
_cell.angle_alpha   90.00
_cell.angle_beta   90.00
_cell.angle_gamma   90.00
#
_symmetry.space_group_name_H-M   'P 1'
#
loop_
_entity.id
_entity.type
_entity.pdbx_description
1 polymer ?
#
loop_
_entity_poly.entity_id
_entity_poly.type
_entity_poly.pdbx_seq_one_letter_code
_entity_poly.pdbx_strand_id
1 'polypeptide(L)'
;MATLQEEFIGMINAKNPGLGLTLADVNFGNPTNYVPTGEGDTRNSALVITAKADSPNFKGSKEYHFFRFNLTHPNGEDVWSQAIQDLLSNYDTDEKVLAAFNRNLPNHPLTLDEVTITQSEPVEVEDGDTAVDFKIKIDPNHLKWQGAFVIRIIGSKDNLSFKDGELDGFV
;
A
#
# COMPACT_ATOMS: atom_id res chain seq x y z
N MET A 1 -6.46 -2.83 16.47
CA MET A 1 -7.03 -1.79 15.59
C MET A 1 -8.27 -2.36 14.93
N ALA A 2 -9.23 -1.53 14.56
CA ALA A 2 -10.35 -1.97 13.74
C ALA A 2 -9.82 -2.35 12.34
N THR A 3 -10.43 -3.34 11.71
CA THR A 3 -10.21 -3.66 10.30
C THR A 3 -10.76 -2.55 9.41
N LEU A 4 -10.27 -2.45 8.16
CA LEU A 4 -10.80 -1.49 7.20
C LEU A 4 -12.31 -1.67 6.96
N GLN A 5 -12.82 -2.90 6.99
CA GLN A 5 -14.25 -3.17 6.86
C GLN A 5 -15.05 -2.63 8.06
N GLU A 6 -14.54 -2.79 9.29
CA GLU A 6 -15.17 -2.23 10.49
C GLU A 6 -15.18 -0.70 10.46
N GLU A 7 -14.09 -0.07 10.02
CA GLU A 7 -14.04 1.38 9.86
C GLU A 7 -15.03 1.88 8.78
N PHE A 8 -15.14 1.15 7.67
CA PHE A 8 -16.12 1.47 6.62
C PHE A 8 -17.55 1.40 7.14
N ILE A 9 -17.89 0.36 7.92
CA ILE A 9 -19.19 0.26 8.60
C ILE A 9 -19.37 1.39 9.61
N GLY A 10 -18.33 1.74 10.38
CA GLY A 10 -18.35 2.86 11.31
C GLY A 10 -18.73 4.18 10.63
N MET A 11 -18.14 4.45 9.45
CA MET A 11 -18.50 5.62 8.64
C MET A 11 -19.95 5.58 8.14
N ILE A 12 -20.45 4.42 7.72
CA ILE A 12 -21.84 4.25 7.30
C ILE A 12 -22.78 4.56 8.46
N ASN A 13 -22.54 3.97 9.63
CA ASN A 13 -23.35 4.21 10.83
C ASN A 13 -23.30 5.66 11.31
N ALA A 14 -22.12 6.30 11.24
CA ALA A 14 -21.98 7.71 11.60
C ALA A 14 -22.82 8.64 10.70
N LYS A 15 -23.00 8.28 9.43
CA LYS A 15 -23.86 9.02 8.49
C LYS A 15 -25.33 8.63 8.58
N ASN A 16 -25.66 7.47 9.15
CA ASN A 16 -27.02 6.96 9.29
C ASN A 16 -27.30 6.59 10.76
N PRO A 17 -27.52 7.58 11.64
CA PRO A 17 -27.81 7.32 13.04
C PRO A 17 -28.99 6.36 13.20
N GLY A 18 -28.82 5.33 14.04
CA GLY A 18 -29.85 4.32 14.30
C GLY A 18 -29.85 3.12 13.35
N LEU A 19 -29.03 3.10 12.29
CA LEU A 19 -28.91 1.93 11.41
C LEU A 19 -28.32 0.72 12.14
N GLY A 20 -27.28 0.93 12.96
CA GLY A 20 -26.68 -0.12 13.77
C GLY A 20 -26.06 -1.27 12.95
N LEU A 21 -25.56 -0.98 11.75
CA LEU A 21 -24.98 -1.98 10.84
C LEU A 21 -23.73 -2.61 11.46
N THR A 22 -23.55 -3.92 11.29
CA THR A 22 -22.36 -4.65 11.73
C THR A 22 -21.81 -5.53 10.59
N LEU A 23 -20.61 -6.10 10.75
CA LEU A 23 -20.08 -7.05 9.76
C LEU A 23 -20.91 -8.35 9.66
N ALA A 24 -21.68 -8.68 10.70
CA ALA A 24 -22.61 -9.81 10.67
C ALA A 24 -23.81 -9.55 9.75
N ASP A 25 -24.07 -8.31 9.37
CA ASP A 25 -25.20 -7.92 8.53
C ASP A 25 -24.90 -7.99 7.04
N VAL A 26 -23.64 -7.95 6.64
CA VAL A 26 -23.28 -7.67 5.23
C VAL A 26 -22.13 -8.52 4.73
N ASN A 27 -22.11 -8.69 3.41
CA ASN A 27 -20.97 -9.14 2.63
C ASN A 27 -20.41 -7.94 1.86
N PHE A 28 -19.10 -7.74 1.96
CA PHE A 28 -18.37 -6.78 1.14
C PHE A 28 -18.06 -7.43 -0.20
N GLY A 29 -18.37 -6.74 -1.30
CA GLY A 29 -17.78 -7.05 -2.59
C GLY A 29 -16.33 -6.56 -2.67
N ASN A 30 -15.76 -6.64 -3.87
CA ASN A 30 -14.44 -6.09 -4.14
C ASN A 30 -14.58 -4.65 -4.65
N PRO A 31 -13.68 -3.73 -4.26
CA PRO A 31 -13.56 -2.43 -4.90
C PRO A 31 -13.34 -2.54 -6.41
N THR A 32 -13.98 -1.65 -7.16
CA THR A 32 -13.81 -1.51 -8.61
C THR A 32 -13.52 -0.05 -8.95
N ASN A 33 -12.96 0.19 -10.14
CA ASN A 33 -12.70 1.55 -10.60
C ASN A 33 -14.01 2.31 -10.82
N TYR A 34 -14.07 3.53 -10.31
CA TYR A 34 -15.16 4.46 -10.55
C TYR A 34 -14.64 5.67 -11.34
N VAL A 35 -15.36 6.05 -12.39
CA VAL A 35 -15.07 7.25 -13.18
C VAL A 35 -16.09 8.33 -12.79
N PRO A 36 -15.66 9.42 -12.13
CA PRO A 36 -16.50 10.57 -11.85
C PRO A 36 -17.15 11.14 -13.10
N THR A 37 -18.41 11.52 -12.98
CA THR A 37 -19.18 12.14 -14.09
C THR A 37 -19.45 13.63 -13.88
N GLY A 38 -19.15 14.16 -12.69
CA GLY A 38 -19.39 15.55 -12.32
C GLY A 38 -18.10 16.30 -11.99
N GLU A 39 -18.10 17.60 -12.22
CA GLU A 39 -17.02 18.50 -11.83
C GLU A 39 -16.88 18.50 -10.29
N GLY A 40 -15.66 18.30 -9.80
CA GLY A 40 -15.35 18.26 -8.36
C GLY A 40 -15.57 16.92 -7.66
N ASP A 41 -16.08 15.90 -8.36
CA ASP A 41 -16.12 14.54 -7.81
C ASP A 41 -14.75 13.87 -7.94
N THR A 42 -14.10 13.66 -6.79
CA THR A 42 -12.74 13.11 -6.69
C THR A 42 -12.73 11.61 -6.40
N ARG A 43 -13.90 10.96 -6.29
CA ARG A 43 -13.99 9.53 -5.96
C ARG A 43 -13.45 8.70 -7.12
N ASN A 44 -12.77 7.60 -6.83
CA ASN A 44 -12.15 6.76 -7.86
C ASN A 44 -12.42 5.27 -7.68
N SER A 45 -13.22 4.91 -6.67
CA SER A 45 -13.55 3.53 -6.34
C SER A 45 -15.04 3.37 -6.06
N ALA A 46 -15.60 2.25 -6.49
CA ALA A 46 -16.94 1.79 -6.16
C ALA A 46 -16.85 0.48 -5.36
N LEU A 47 -17.69 0.33 -4.34
CA LEU A 47 -17.80 -0.88 -3.53
C LEU A 47 -19.27 -1.22 -3.32
N VAL A 48 -19.66 -2.44 -3.68
CA VAL A 48 -20.99 -2.96 -3.42
C VAL A 48 -20.98 -3.71 -2.09
N ILE A 49 -21.88 -3.32 -1.19
CA ILE A 49 -22.16 -4.03 0.05
C ILE A 49 -23.55 -4.66 -0.07
N THR A 50 -23.65 -5.96 0.22
CA THR A 50 -24.91 -6.71 0.11
C THR A 50 -25.31 -7.24 1.48
N ALA A 51 -26.58 -7.09 1.84
CA ALA A 51 -27.14 -7.65 3.06
C ALA A 51 -27.04 -9.18 3.05
N LYS A 52 -26.62 -9.76 4.18
CA LYS A 52 -26.83 -11.18 4.44
C LYS A 52 -28.32 -11.43 4.66
N ALA A 53 -28.78 -12.64 4.33
CA ALA A 53 -30.20 -13.00 4.37
C ALA A 53 -30.85 -12.66 5.74
N ASP A 54 -30.13 -12.96 6.82
CA ASP A 54 -30.62 -12.83 8.19
C ASP A 54 -30.38 -11.44 8.81
N SER A 55 -29.86 -10.47 8.06
CA SER A 55 -29.60 -9.13 8.62
C SER A 55 -30.91 -8.46 9.08
N PRO A 56 -31.06 -8.08 10.35
CA PRO A 56 -32.21 -7.32 10.82
C PRO A 56 -32.16 -5.84 10.41
N ASN A 57 -30.96 -5.31 10.14
CA ASN A 57 -30.70 -3.86 10.05
C ASN A 57 -30.63 -3.35 8.62
N PHE A 58 -30.33 -4.20 7.64
CA PHE A 58 -30.17 -3.83 6.25
C PHE A 58 -30.73 -4.92 5.32
N LYS A 59 -31.36 -4.51 4.22
CA LYS A 59 -31.90 -5.41 3.19
C LYS A 59 -31.46 -4.93 1.82
N GLY A 60 -31.21 -5.86 0.90
CA GLY A 60 -30.78 -5.57 -0.46
C GLY A 60 -29.28 -5.32 -0.60
N SER A 61 -28.89 -4.48 -1.56
CA SER A 61 -27.50 -4.09 -1.79
C SER A 61 -27.37 -2.59 -2.00
N LYS A 62 -26.18 -2.06 -1.71
CA LYS A 62 -25.86 -0.65 -1.91
C LYS A 62 -24.45 -0.51 -2.47
N GLU A 63 -24.32 0.29 -3.53
CA GLU A 63 -23.03 0.74 -4.03
C GLU A 63 -22.62 2.04 -3.34
N TYR A 64 -21.37 2.08 -2.90
CA TYR A 64 -20.71 3.24 -2.31
C TYR A 64 -19.58 3.69 -3.23
N HIS A 65 -19.48 5.00 -3.44
CA HIS A 65 -18.36 5.62 -4.16
C HIS A 65 -17.48 6.35 -3.17
N PHE A 66 -16.17 6.14 -3.27
CA PHE A 66 -15.19 6.72 -2.36
C PHE A 66 -13.82 6.86 -3.05
N PHE A 67 -12.89 7.50 -2.36
CA PHE A 67 -11.52 7.68 -2.83
C PHE A 67 -10.59 6.68 -2.17
N ARG A 68 -9.82 5.94 -2.97
CA ARG A 68 -8.61 5.21 -2.56
C ARG A 68 -7.38 5.94 -3.05
N PHE A 69 -6.40 6.15 -2.19
CA PHE A 69 -5.16 6.79 -2.62
C PHE A 69 -4.41 5.84 -3.55
N ASN A 70 -4.14 6.29 -4.76
CA ASN A 70 -3.36 5.55 -5.75
C ASN A 70 -1.88 5.91 -5.59
N LEU A 71 -1.07 4.94 -5.18
CA LEU A 71 0.37 5.12 -4.96
C LEU A 71 1.20 5.01 -6.25
N THR A 72 0.56 4.65 -7.36
CA THR A 72 1.21 4.51 -8.67
C THR A 72 1.80 5.83 -9.11
N HIS A 73 3.08 5.80 -9.50
CA HIS A 73 3.75 6.97 -10.06
C HIS A 73 2.98 7.48 -11.31
N PRO A 74 2.85 8.81 -11.53
CA PRO A 74 2.09 9.36 -12.65
C PRO A 74 2.55 8.89 -14.04
N ASN A 75 3.83 8.53 -14.17
CA ASN A 75 4.42 8.05 -15.42
C ASN A 75 4.33 6.53 -15.63
N GLY A 76 3.74 5.77 -14.70
CA GLY A 76 3.56 4.32 -14.84
C GLY A 76 3.96 3.53 -13.59
N GLU A 77 3.50 2.29 -13.51
CA GLU A 77 3.66 1.43 -12.32
C GLU A 77 5.05 0.82 -12.12
N ASP A 78 5.92 0.93 -13.13
CA ASP A 78 7.32 0.46 -13.08
C ASP A 78 8.31 1.61 -12.87
N VAL A 79 7.81 2.84 -12.78
CA VAL A 79 8.65 4.02 -12.53
C VAL A 79 8.85 4.16 -11.01
N TRP A 80 10.10 4.32 -10.59
CA TRP A 80 10.43 4.57 -9.19
C TRP A 80 9.69 5.81 -8.67
N SER A 81 8.96 5.61 -7.57
CA SER A 81 8.29 6.68 -6.83
C SER A 81 9.23 7.33 -5.82
N GLN A 82 10.27 6.60 -5.41
CA GLN A 82 11.27 7.03 -4.45
C GLN A 82 12.62 6.39 -4.80
N ALA A 83 13.71 7.15 -4.67
CA ALA A 83 15.07 6.63 -4.73
C ALA A 83 15.78 6.88 -3.40
N ILE A 84 16.51 5.89 -2.89
CA ILE A 84 17.20 5.93 -1.61
C ILE A 84 18.63 5.44 -1.81
N GLN A 85 19.61 6.17 -1.27
CA GLN A 85 20.98 5.70 -1.18
C GLN A 85 21.14 4.94 0.15
N ASP A 86 21.27 3.61 0.07
CA ASP A 86 21.33 2.72 1.23
C ASP A 86 21.98 1.39 0.85
N LEU A 87 22.24 0.55 1.85
CA LEU A 87 22.75 -0.81 1.66
C LEU A 87 21.64 -1.74 1.19
N LEU A 88 21.87 -2.48 0.11
CA LEU A 88 20.90 -3.46 -0.41
C LEU A 88 20.54 -4.54 0.63
N SER A 89 21.45 -4.88 1.56
CA SER A 89 21.18 -5.81 2.67
C SER A 89 20.09 -5.35 3.64
N ASN A 90 19.72 -4.06 3.60
CA ASN A 90 18.59 -3.53 4.36
C ASN A 90 17.24 -3.80 3.67
N TYR A 91 17.24 -4.40 2.48
CA TYR A 91 16.07 -4.66 1.63
C TYR A 91 16.10 -6.06 1.00
N ASP A 92 16.92 -6.97 1.53
CA ASP A 92 17.13 -8.33 1.01
C ASP A 92 15.99 -9.31 1.29
N THR A 93 14.95 -8.88 2.03
CA THR A 93 13.71 -9.65 2.24
C THR A 93 12.48 -8.78 2.03
N ASP A 94 11.37 -9.42 1.65
CA ASP A 94 10.08 -8.76 1.46
C ASP A 94 9.59 -8.06 2.72
N GLU A 95 9.84 -8.62 3.92
CA GLU A 95 9.51 -7.98 5.19
C GLU A 95 10.24 -6.65 5.37
N LYS A 96 11.53 -6.60 5.01
CA LYS A 96 12.33 -5.38 5.13
C LYS A 96 11.91 -4.32 4.12
N VAL A 97 11.66 -4.73 2.87
CA VAL A 97 11.12 -3.85 1.83
C VAL A 97 9.77 -3.28 2.25
N LEU A 98 8.85 -4.14 2.71
CA LEU A 98 7.53 -3.73 3.18
C LEU A 98 7.61 -2.82 4.40
N ALA A 99 8.51 -3.11 5.35
CA ALA A 99 8.73 -2.27 6.52
C ALA A 99 9.25 -0.87 6.14
N ALA A 100 10.13 -0.77 5.13
CA ALA A 100 10.58 0.52 4.61
C ALA A 100 9.42 1.28 3.92
N PHE A 101 8.66 0.60 3.07
CA PHE A 101 7.49 1.16 2.40
C PHE A 101 6.43 1.66 3.40
N ASN A 102 6.11 0.89 4.43
CA ASN A 102 5.09 1.21 5.43
C ASN A 102 5.43 2.49 6.23
N ARG A 103 6.69 2.91 6.30
CA ARG A 103 7.07 4.21 6.92
C ARG A 103 6.55 5.41 6.12
N ASN A 104 6.28 5.23 4.82
CA ASN A 104 5.69 6.26 3.97
C ASN A 104 4.16 6.33 4.09
N LEU A 105 3.52 5.35 4.75
CA LEU A 105 2.07 5.33 4.93
C LEU A 105 1.68 6.05 6.24
N PRO A 106 0.73 7.01 6.20
CA PRO A 106 0.36 7.78 7.40
C PRO A 106 -0.40 6.93 8.44
N ASN A 107 -1.01 5.83 8.02
CA ASN A 107 -1.79 4.90 8.81
C ASN A 107 -2.03 3.61 8.00
N HIS A 108 -2.60 2.57 8.62
CA HIS A 108 -2.82 1.25 8.01
C HIS A 108 -1.59 0.75 7.25
N PRO A 109 -0.51 0.40 7.97
CA PRO A 109 0.59 -0.32 7.35
C PRO A 109 0.04 -1.59 6.71
N LEU A 110 0.55 -1.91 5.53
CA LEU A 110 0.19 -3.13 4.82
C LEU A 110 0.89 -4.34 5.42
N THR A 111 0.25 -5.50 5.31
CA THR A 111 0.86 -6.80 5.59
C THR A 111 1.29 -7.49 4.30
N LEU A 112 2.10 -8.56 4.41
CA LEU A 112 2.63 -9.26 3.23
C LEU A 112 1.56 -9.96 2.39
N ASP A 113 0.42 -10.32 2.98
CA ASP A 113 -0.74 -10.89 2.29
C ASP A 113 -1.55 -9.83 1.51
N GLU A 114 -1.31 -8.54 1.75
CA GLU A 114 -1.98 -7.44 1.05
C GLU A 114 -1.15 -6.87 -0.10
N VAL A 115 0.04 -7.44 -0.36
CA VAL A 115 0.94 -6.97 -1.41
C VAL A 115 1.59 -8.12 -2.18
N THR A 116 2.13 -7.80 -3.35
CA THR A 116 3.12 -8.61 -4.05
C THR A 116 4.36 -7.76 -4.24
N ILE A 117 5.51 -8.26 -3.81
CA ILE A 117 6.80 -7.57 -3.94
C ILE A 117 7.60 -8.26 -5.04
N THR A 118 8.17 -7.46 -5.94
CA THR A 118 9.05 -7.94 -7.01
C THR A 118 10.30 -7.10 -7.07
N GLN A 119 11.42 -7.74 -7.34
CA GLN A 119 12.72 -7.11 -7.42
C GLN A 119 13.21 -7.12 -8.87
N SER A 120 13.80 -6.01 -9.33
CA SER A 120 14.47 -5.96 -10.62
C SER A 120 15.85 -6.60 -10.57
N GLU A 121 16.40 -6.94 -11.73
CA GLU A 121 17.83 -7.18 -11.83
C GLU A 121 18.61 -5.90 -11.44
N PRO A 122 19.80 -6.04 -10.83
CA PRO A 122 20.65 -4.91 -10.54
C PRO A 122 21.14 -4.22 -11.83
N VAL A 123 21.15 -2.90 -11.84
CA VAL A 123 21.64 -2.09 -12.96
C VAL A 123 22.75 -1.15 -12.49
N GLU A 124 23.84 -1.05 -13.25
CA GLU A 124 24.84 -0.03 -12.97
C GLU A 124 24.24 1.37 -13.19
N VAL A 125 24.56 2.27 -12.27
CA VAL A 125 24.25 3.70 -12.37
C VAL A 125 25.56 4.50 -12.29
N GLU A 126 25.47 5.83 -12.22
CA GLU A 126 26.65 6.69 -12.20
C GLU A 126 27.61 6.33 -11.05
N ASP A 127 28.89 6.64 -11.23
CA ASP A 127 29.96 6.42 -10.26
C ASP A 127 30.24 4.95 -9.88
N GLY A 128 29.78 3.98 -10.68
CA GLY A 128 30.01 2.55 -10.44
C GLY A 128 29.07 1.94 -9.42
N ASP A 129 28.05 2.69 -9.02
CA ASP A 129 27.00 2.25 -8.11
C ASP A 129 26.05 1.27 -8.80
N THR A 130 25.31 0.51 -7.99
CA THR A 130 24.29 -0.41 -8.50
C THR A 130 22.92 -0.02 -7.95
N ALA A 131 21.94 0.12 -8.83
CA ALA A 131 20.55 0.32 -8.46
C ALA A 131 19.74 -0.97 -8.57
N VAL A 132 18.83 -1.17 -7.62
CA VAL A 132 17.83 -2.24 -7.63
C VAL A 132 16.47 -1.62 -7.33
N ASP A 133 15.46 -1.96 -8.13
CA ASP A 133 14.09 -1.51 -7.92
C ASP A 133 13.26 -2.60 -7.23
N PHE A 134 12.57 -2.21 -6.16
CA PHE A 134 11.59 -3.04 -5.47
C PHE A 134 10.19 -2.49 -5.74
N LYS A 135 9.39 -3.23 -6.50
CA LYS A 135 7.99 -2.89 -6.81
C LYS A 135 7.07 -3.59 -5.82
N ILE A 136 6.36 -2.78 -5.03
CA ILE A 136 5.30 -3.20 -4.11
C ILE A 136 3.96 -2.98 -4.82
N LYS A 137 3.32 -4.06 -5.29
CA LYS A 137 1.99 -4.02 -5.88
C LYS A 137 0.96 -4.32 -4.80
N ILE A 138 0.01 -3.41 -4.58
CA ILE A 138 -1.04 -3.60 -3.55
C ILE A 138 -2.14 -4.48 -4.10
N ASP A 139 -2.71 -5.36 -3.27
CA ASP A 139 -3.91 -6.14 -3.60
C ASP A 139 -5.00 -5.19 -4.13
N PRO A 140 -5.52 -5.41 -5.36
CA PRO A 140 -6.59 -4.59 -5.91
C PRO A 140 -7.85 -4.53 -5.03
N ASN A 141 -8.05 -5.50 -4.13
CA ASN A 141 -9.19 -5.56 -3.22
C ASN A 141 -9.00 -4.74 -1.94
N HIS A 142 -7.79 -4.22 -1.69
CA HIS A 142 -7.52 -3.43 -0.50
C HIS A 142 -8.39 -2.16 -0.46
N LEU A 143 -9.05 -1.91 0.67
CA LEU A 143 -10.13 -0.92 0.77
C LEU A 143 -9.65 0.54 0.82
N LYS A 144 -8.35 0.79 1.06
CA LYS A 144 -7.83 2.16 1.30
C LYS A 144 -6.77 2.59 0.29
N TRP A 145 -5.74 1.77 0.15
CA TRP A 145 -4.64 1.92 -0.79
C TRP A 145 -4.92 1.14 -2.08
N GLN A 146 -4.41 1.64 -3.20
CA GLN A 146 -4.39 0.93 -4.48
C GLN A 146 -3.14 1.30 -5.28
N GLY A 147 -2.86 0.50 -6.31
CA GLY A 147 -1.77 0.78 -7.26
C GLY A 147 -0.48 0.04 -6.92
N ALA A 148 0.63 0.59 -7.41
CA ALA A 148 1.98 0.09 -7.14
C ALA A 148 2.87 1.20 -6.61
N PHE A 149 3.90 0.86 -5.87
CA PHE A 149 4.95 1.80 -5.48
C PHE A 149 6.31 1.15 -5.74
N VAL A 150 7.22 1.90 -6.35
CA VAL A 150 8.56 1.39 -6.66
C VAL A 150 9.58 2.16 -5.85
N ILE A 151 10.34 1.45 -5.02
CA ILE A 151 11.49 1.97 -4.27
C ILE A 151 12.76 1.58 -5.02
N ARG A 152 13.52 2.57 -5.49
CA ARG A 152 14.86 2.37 -6.03
C ARG A 152 15.89 2.46 -4.92
N ILE A 153 16.67 1.42 -4.71
CA ILE A 153 17.83 1.44 -3.81
C ILE A 153 19.10 1.57 -4.64
N ILE A 154 19.85 2.64 -4.41
CA ILE A 154 21.15 2.90 -5.04
C ILE A 154 22.23 2.49 -4.04
N GLY A 155 22.74 1.28 -4.21
CA GLY A 155 23.83 0.72 -3.44
C GLY A 155 25.17 1.22 -3.98
N SER A 156 25.99 1.78 -3.09
CA SER A 156 27.14 2.59 -3.54
C SER A 156 28.30 2.65 -2.56
N LYS A 157 28.13 2.14 -1.34
CA LYS A 157 29.10 2.37 -0.27
C LYS A 157 29.24 1.14 0.59
N ASP A 158 30.48 0.80 0.89
CA ASP A 158 30.82 -0.21 1.88
C ASP A 158 30.14 0.11 3.21
N ASN A 159 29.59 -0.92 3.86
CA ASN A 159 29.07 -0.77 5.21
C ASN A 159 30.23 -0.61 6.20
N LEU A 160 30.59 0.63 6.51
CA LEU A 160 31.65 0.95 7.46
C LEU A 160 31.32 0.46 8.88
N SER A 161 30.06 0.28 9.24
CA SER A 161 29.65 -0.20 10.57
C SER A 161 30.00 -1.66 10.83
N PHE A 162 30.34 -2.44 9.79
CA PHE A 162 30.85 -3.82 9.92
C PHE A 162 32.33 -3.95 9.54
N LYS A 163 33.00 -2.84 9.22
CA LYS A 163 34.45 -2.86 9.04
C LYS A 163 35.09 -2.70 10.42
N ASP A 164 35.63 -3.80 10.93
CA ASP A 164 36.40 -3.81 12.18
C ASP A 164 37.50 -2.74 12.12
N GLY A 165 37.33 -1.71 12.94
CA GLY A 165 38.21 -0.58 13.04
C GLY A 165 39.46 -0.88 13.87
N GLU A 166 40.30 -1.80 13.44
CA GLU A 166 41.75 -1.54 13.54
C GLU A 166 42.17 -0.83 12.26
N LEU A 167 41.62 0.38 12.02
CA LEU A 167 41.94 1.19 10.84
C LEU A 167 43.24 2.00 11.02
N ASP A 168 44.06 1.59 11.99
CA ASP A 168 45.20 2.33 12.50
C ASP A 168 46.16 1.44 13.30
N GLY A 169 46.50 0.27 12.73
CA GLY A 169 47.80 -0.36 12.96
C GLY A 169 48.93 0.46 12.33
N PHE A 170 49.17 1.68 12.80
CA PHE A 170 50.34 2.45 12.41
C PHE A 170 51.56 1.94 13.20
N VAL A 171 52.43 1.19 12.52
CA VAL A 171 53.82 0.89 12.95
C VAL A 171 54.75 2.00 12.50
#